data_AF-A0A419WXF1-F1
#
_entry.id   AF-A0A419WXF1-F1
#
_cell.length_a   1.000
_cell.length_b   1.000
_cell.length_c   1.000
_cell.angle_alpha   90.00
_cell.angle_beta   90.00
_cell.angle_gamma   90.00
#
_symmetry.space_group_name_H-M   'P 1'
#
loop_
_entity.id
_entity.type
_entity.pdbx_description
1 polymer ?
#
loop_
_entity_poly.entity_id
_entity_poly.type
_entity_poly.pdbx_seq_one_letter_code
_entity_poly.pdbx_strand_id
1 'polypeptide(L)'
;MNSTAKVVLGIIVLFFIVKTCGSCDSSTSRQGTSSSQVSKTWQKSPVDELIKELNGEQNFSIILFDMDASESGKDYRHQYQVLIEKPDTILEKKTGWREVSEPFFSQHINDMGMEIASKKDGKLTKQAVPAGYNHYVGNEKYGRWENRGGSSFWAFYGQYAFMSSMFNMMTYRRSYWDDYNRGGYYGGSRGYYGPRGGSPVYGTKSYTSSTSGKSSTWASKPNTFKDRVRSKVSRSSSQSGRFSSTRSKSSSTVNKRTSRSSSRYKSSRSTRSRSGGFGK
;
A
#
# COMPACT_ATOMS: atom_id res chain seq x y z
N MET A 1 41.66 -22.29 43.33
CA MET A 1 40.66 -22.76 42.35
C MET A 1 40.18 -21.55 41.55
N ASN A 2 40.41 -21.63 40.25
CA ASN A 2 39.74 -20.96 39.13
C ASN A 2 39.90 -19.44 38.94
N SER A 3 40.97 -19.15 38.19
CA SER A 3 41.14 -18.09 37.20
C SER A 3 39.88 -17.80 36.36
N THR A 4 39.58 -16.52 36.14
CA THR A 4 39.01 -16.06 34.85
C THR A 4 39.49 -14.65 34.53
N ALA A 5 40.17 -14.59 33.39
CA ALA A 5 40.87 -13.47 32.82
C ALA A 5 39.92 -12.36 32.32
N LYS A 6 40.36 -11.11 32.46
CA LYS A 6 39.79 -9.94 31.79
C LYS A 6 40.20 -9.97 30.32
N VAL A 7 39.25 -10.23 29.42
CA VAL A 7 39.45 -10.10 27.97
C VAL A 7 39.02 -8.70 27.56
N VAL A 8 39.99 -7.84 27.30
CA VAL A 8 39.82 -6.56 26.60
C VAL A 8 39.99 -6.84 25.11
N LEU A 9 38.88 -6.91 24.37
CA LEU A 9 38.90 -7.02 22.91
C LEU A 9 38.96 -5.61 22.32
N GLY A 10 40.18 -5.20 21.94
CA GLY A 10 40.43 -4.01 21.15
C GLY A 10 39.98 -4.20 19.71
N ILE A 11 39.10 -3.32 19.23
CA ILE A 11 38.68 -3.25 17.83
C ILE A 11 39.73 -2.41 17.09
N ILE A 12 40.63 -3.09 16.38
CA ILE A 12 41.54 -2.46 15.42
C ILE A 12 40.77 -2.31 14.09
N VAL A 13 40.38 -1.09 13.77
CA VAL A 13 39.85 -0.75 12.44
C VAL A 13 41.03 -0.39 11.54
N LEU A 14 41.47 -1.34 10.71
CA LEU A 14 42.42 -1.07 9.64
C LEU A 14 41.70 -0.37 8.48
N PHE A 15 42.02 0.91 8.26
CA PHE A 15 41.65 1.65 7.06
C PHE A 15 42.56 1.22 5.90
N PHE A 16 42.02 0.45 4.94
CA PHE A 16 42.66 0.29 3.64
C PHE A 16 42.22 1.39 2.68
N ILE A 17 43.07 2.39 2.51
CA ILE A 17 42.98 3.38 1.43
C ILE A 17 43.62 2.75 0.20
N VAL A 18 42.81 2.28 -0.75
CA VAL A 18 43.30 1.96 -2.10
C VAL A 18 43.12 3.19 -2.97
N LYS A 19 44.23 3.89 -3.17
CA LYS A 19 44.41 4.92 -4.21
C LYS A 19 45.18 4.26 -5.35
N THR A 20 44.53 4.05 -6.48
CA THR A 20 45.20 3.80 -7.76
C THR A 20 44.57 4.71 -8.82
N CYS A 21 45.29 5.79 -9.13
CA CYS A 21 45.18 6.47 -10.42
C CYS A 21 46.22 5.85 -11.35
N GLY A 22 45.86 5.65 -12.62
CA GLY A 22 46.83 5.33 -13.66
C GLY A 22 46.20 4.88 -14.97
N SER A 23 46.37 5.72 -15.99
CA SER A 23 46.36 5.40 -17.42
C SER A 23 45.03 5.48 -18.19
N CYS A 24 44.90 6.66 -18.80
CA CYS A 24 44.22 6.94 -20.06
C CYS A 24 44.71 6.03 -21.19
N ASP A 25 43.77 5.43 -21.91
CA ASP A 25 44.01 4.92 -23.27
C ASP A 25 42.82 5.32 -24.16
N SER A 26 43.13 6.17 -25.12
CA SER A 26 42.21 6.71 -26.11
C SER A 26 42.05 5.70 -27.25
N SER A 27 40.86 5.12 -27.38
CA SER A 27 40.44 4.43 -28.60
C SER A 27 39.03 4.86 -29.01
N THR A 28 38.98 5.54 -30.15
CA THR A 28 37.76 5.97 -30.83
C THR A 28 36.95 4.75 -31.27
N SER A 29 35.80 4.52 -30.65
CA SER A 29 34.79 3.61 -31.19
C SER A 29 33.38 4.21 -31.05
N ARG A 30 32.85 4.61 -32.21
CA ARG A 30 31.45 4.61 -32.67
C ARG A 30 30.36 4.82 -31.61
N GLN A 31 29.60 5.90 -31.81
CA GLN A 31 28.27 6.16 -31.24
C GLN A 31 27.42 4.88 -31.21
N GLY A 32 27.38 4.24 -30.04
CA GLY A 32 26.29 3.37 -29.62
C GLY A 32 25.45 4.19 -28.67
N THR A 33 24.25 4.58 -29.08
CA THR A 33 23.23 5.14 -28.21
C THR A 33 22.91 4.10 -27.14
N SER A 34 23.60 4.16 -26.02
CA SER A 34 23.33 3.35 -24.84
C SER A 34 22.01 3.84 -24.26
N SER A 35 20.91 3.27 -24.74
CA SER A 35 19.63 3.33 -24.07
C SER A 35 19.84 2.78 -22.66
N SER A 36 19.97 3.67 -21.69
CA SER A 36 19.99 3.36 -20.28
C SER A 36 18.69 2.64 -19.96
N GLN A 37 18.76 1.30 -19.95
CA GLN A 37 17.76 0.46 -19.33
C GLN A 37 17.82 0.82 -17.84
N VAL A 38 16.96 1.75 -17.42
CA VAL A 38 16.73 2.05 -16.01
C VAL A 38 16.17 0.76 -15.42
N SER A 39 17.08 -0.06 -14.88
CA SER A 39 16.70 -1.20 -14.07
C SER A 39 15.76 -0.69 -12.99
N LYS A 40 14.59 -1.34 -12.87
CA LYS A 40 13.61 -1.02 -11.84
C LYS A 40 14.26 -1.36 -10.50
N THR A 41 14.94 -0.40 -9.89
CA THR A 41 15.54 -0.56 -8.58
C THR A 41 14.41 -0.81 -7.60
N TRP A 42 14.38 -2.02 -7.04
CA TRP A 42 13.45 -2.34 -5.97
C TRP A 42 13.84 -1.47 -4.78
N GLN A 43 12.98 -0.50 -4.45
CA GLN A 43 13.16 0.33 -3.27
C GLN A 43 12.48 -0.35 -2.09
N LYS A 44 13.26 -0.72 -1.09
CA LYS A 44 12.77 -1.30 0.15
C LYS A 44 11.82 -0.32 0.84
N SER A 45 10.65 -0.78 1.26
CA SER A 45 9.72 0.05 2.03
C SER A 45 10.06 0.02 3.52
N PRO A 46 9.73 1.08 4.28
CA PRO A 46 9.82 1.07 5.74
C PRO A 46 9.04 -0.08 6.40
N VAL A 47 7.96 -0.53 5.78
CA VAL A 47 7.20 -1.69 6.25
C VAL A 47 7.99 -2.98 6.10
N ASP A 48 8.78 -3.13 5.02
CA ASP A 48 9.67 -4.28 4.86
C ASP A 48 10.80 -4.29 5.88
N GLU A 49 11.26 -3.12 6.32
CA GLU A 49 12.21 -2.99 7.42
C GLU A 49 11.59 -3.44 8.74
N LEU A 50 10.40 -2.94 9.07
CA LEU A 50 9.66 -3.35 10.27
C LEU A 50 9.39 -4.86 10.27
N ILE A 51 8.96 -5.44 9.15
CA ILE A 51 8.75 -6.89 9.03
C ILE A 51 10.04 -7.65 9.29
N LYS A 52 11.18 -7.16 8.79
CA LYS A 52 12.49 -7.77 9.04
C LYS A 52 12.89 -7.67 10.51
N GLU A 53 12.70 -6.50 11.14
CA GLU A 53 12.93 -6.27 12.57
C GLU A 53 12.08 -7.23 13.43
N LEU A 54 10.84 -7.49 13.01
CA LEU A 54 9.86 -8.33 13.71
C LEU A 54 9.90 -9.81 13.29
N ASN A 55 10.90 -10.26 12.52
CA ASN A 55 10.88 -11.60 11.94
C ASN A 55 10.83 -12.73 13.00
N GLY A 56 11.39 -12.48 14.19
CA GLY A 56 11.35 -13.42 15.32
C GLY A 56 9.98 -13.52 16.00
N GLU A 57 9.05 -12.61 15.71
CA GLU A 57 7.70 -12.62 16.25
C GLU A 57 6.78 -13.46 15.38
N GLN A 58 5.89 -14.23 16.01
CA GLN A 58 4.92 -15.06 15.30
C GLN A 58 3.66 -14.29 14.93
N ASN A 59 3.28 -13.34 15.79
CA ASN A 59 2.05 -12.57 15.71
C ASN A 59 2.33 -11.07 15.85
N PHE A 60 2.12 -10.31 14.77
CA PHE A 60 2.18 -8.85 14.81
C PHE A 60 1.26 -8.19 13.77
N SER A 61 0.91 -6.94 14.02
CA SER A 61 0.20 -6.05 13.11
C SER A 61 0.94 -4.73 12.95
N ILE A 62 1.05 -4.23 11.72
CA ILE A 62 1.61 -2.92 11.39
C ILE A 62 0.48 -2.08 10.82
N ILE A 63 0.12 -1.04 11.57
CA ILE A 63 -0.96 -0.10 11.25
C ILE A 63 -0.35 1.20 10.74
N LEU A 64 -0.87 1.73 9.64
CA LEU A 64 -0.49 3.06 9.17
C LEU A 64 -1.16 4.11 10.07
N PHE A 65 -0.38 4.72 10.96
CA PHE A 65 -0.89 5.58 12.02
C PHE A 65 -1.06 7.03 11.55
N ASP A 66 -0.05 7.57 10.87
CA ASP A 66 -0.10 8.94 10.33
C ASP A 66 0.68 9.03 9.02
N MET A 67 0.42 10.09 8.27
CA MET A 67 1.09 10.41 7.02
C MET A 67 1.40 11.90 6.96
N ASP A 68 2.47 12.24 6.27
CA ASP A 68 2.76 13.63 5.92
C ASP A 68 3.38 13.69 4.53
N ALA A 69 3.13 14.81 3.86
CA ALA A 69 3.71 15.08 2.55
C ALA A 69 4.12 16.54 2.47
N SER A 70 5.15 16.82 1.69
CA SER A 70 5.52 18.18 1.31
C SER A 70 4.73 18.66 0.09
N GLU A 71 4.40 19.95 0.03
CA GLU A 71 3.82 20.55 -1.18
C GLU A 71 4.75 20.44 -2.39
N SER A 72 6.07 20.35 -2.17
CA SER A 72 7.07 20.12 -3.22
C SER A 72 6.83 18.79 -3.94
N GLY A 73 6.20 17.82 -3.27
CA GLY A 73 5.94 16.47 -3.78
C GLY A 73 7.17 15.56 -3.81
N LYS A 74 8.22 15.90 -3.05
CA LYS A 74 9.44 15.10 -2.96
C LYS A 74 9.58 14.33 -1.64
N ASP A 75 8.91 14.80 -0.60
CA ASP A 75 9.05 14.27 0.75
C ASP A 75 7.72 13.65 1.17
N TYR A 76 7.70 12.33 1.28
CA TYR A 76 6.56 11.55 1.73
C TYR A 76 6.98 10.76 2.97
N ARG A 77 6.20 10.85 4.04
CA ARG A 77 6.54 10.24 5.31
C ARG A 77 5.35 9.51 5.89
N HIS A 78 5.61 8.35 6.46
CA HIS A 78 4.63 7.58 7.21
C HIS A 78 5.08 7.42 8.67
N GLN A 79 4.10 7.30 9.54
CA GLN A 79 4.28 6.83 10.91
C GLN A 79 3.45 5.56 11.09
N TYR A 80 3.99 4.59 11.82
CA TYR A 80 3.35 3.30 12.03
C TYR A 80 3.10 3.04 13.52
N GLN A 81 2.03 2.32 13.80
CA GLN A 81 1.78 1.70 15.10
C GLN A 81 1.91 0.20 14.92
N VAL A 82 2.83 -0.41 15.66
CA VAL A 82 3.10 -1.84 15.65
C VAL A 82 2.51 -2.45 16.89
N LEU A 83 1.74 -3.53 16.71
CA LEU A 83 1.16 -4.33 17.78
C LEU A 83 1.80 -5.71 17.72
N ILE A 84 2.37 -6.19 18.82
CA ILE A 84 3.04 -7.48 18.91
C ILE A 84 2.31 -8.30 19.97
N GLU A 85 1.78 -9.45 19.60
CA GLU A 85 1.15 -10.37 20.55
C GLU A 85 2.25 -11.17 21.27
N LYS A 86 2.21 -11.12 22.60
CA LYS A 86 2.99 -11.94 23.52
C LYS A 86 2.02 -12.87 24.27
N PRO A 87 2.51 -13.96 24.88
CA PRO A 87 1.64 -14.93 25.55
C PRO A 87 0.59 -14.32 26.49
N ASP A 88 0.98 -13.29 27.24
CA ASP A 88 0.14 -12.69 28.29
C ASP A 88 -0.29 -11.25 28.00
N THR A 89 0.20 -10.65 26.90
CA THR A 89 -0.03 -9.21 26.65
C THR A 89 0.15 -8.83 25.19
N ILE A 90 -0.25 -7.63 24.83
CA ILE A 90 -0.01 -7.04 23.52
C ILE A 90 0.85 -5.80 23.73
N LEU A 91 2.03 -5.80 23.10
CA LEU A 91 2.94 -4.66 23.12
C LEU A 91 2.59 -3.71 21.98
N GLU A 92 2.35 -2.44 22.31
CA GLU A 92 2.19 -1.36 21.35
C GLU A 92 3.49 -0.55 21.22
N LYS A 93 3.92 -0.30 19.98
CA LYS A 93 5.05 0.58 19.67
C LYS A 93 4.71 1.50 18.51
N LYS A 94 4.84 2.81 18.71
CA LYS A 94 4.77 3.79 17.61
C LYS A 94 6.16 4.06 17.07
N THR A 95 6.28 4.15 15.75
CA THR A 95 7.54 4.52 15.10
C THR A 95 7.73 6.02 15.10
N GLY A 96 8.95 6.48 14.85
CA GLY A 96 9.16 7.82 14.31
C GLY A 96 8.65 7.94 12.87
N TRP A 97 8.76 9.14 12.30
CA TRP A 97 8.55 9.36 10.88
C TRP A 97 9.58 8.61 10.06
N ARG A 98 9.12 7.85 9.06
CA ARG A 98 9.97 7.17 8.09
C ARG A 98 9.64 7.68 6.70
N GLU A 99 10.67 8.03 5.93
CA GLU A 99 10.51 8.42 4.53
C GLU A 99 10.06 7.21 3.70
N VAL A 100 9.13 7.47 2.78
CA VAL A 100 8.60 6.47 1.87
C VAL A 100 8.74 6.94 0.43
N SER A 101 8.83 5.99 -0.48
CA SER A 101 8.80 6.31 -1.90
C SER A 101 7.42 6.84 -2.30
N GLU A 102 7.40 7.70 -3.32
CA GLU A 102 6.14 8.22 -3.87
C GLU A 102 5.17 7.09 -4.32
N PRO A 103 5.61 6.01 -4.99
CA PRO A 103 4.72 4.89 -5.31
C PRO A 103 4.13 4.22 -4.07
N PHE A 104 4.93 4.06 -3.01
CA PHE A 104 4.48 3.44 -1.77
C PHE A 104 3.47 4.34 -1.04
N PHE A 105 3.73 5.64 -1.00
CA PHE A 105 2.78 6.64 -0.47
C PHE A 105 1.47 6.61 -1.27
N SER A 106 1.55 6.60 -2.61
CA SER A 106 0.37 6.54 -3.49
C SER A 106 -0.47 5.30 -3.23
N GLN A 107 0.17 4.16 -2.99
CA GLN A 107 -0.53 2.90 -2.73
C GLN A 107 -1.29 2.94 -1.41
N HIS A 108 -0.73 3.58 -0.38
CA HIS A 108 -1.25 3.55 0.99
C HIS A 108 -1.93 4.86 1.44
N ILE A 109 -2.10 5.84 0.54
CA ILE A 109 -2.73 7.14 0.86
C ILE A 109 -4.17 7.02 1.40
N ASN A 110 -4.83 5.90 1.14
CA ASN A 110 -6.17 5.60 1.62
C ASN A 110 -6.20 4.63 2.80
N ASP A 111 -5.04 4.24 3.33
CA ASP A 111 -4.91 3.14 4.31
C ASP A 111 -4.59 3.63 5.73
N MET A 112 -4.68 4.93 6.00
CA MET A 112 -4.45 5.44 7.36
C MET A 112 -5.52 4.91 8.31
N GLY A 113 -5.10 4.45 9.48
CA GLY A 113 -5.89 3.68 10.44
C GLY A 113 -6.05 2.20 10.10
N MET A 114 -5.51 1.74 8.97
CA MET A 114 -5.60 0.34 8.55
C MET A 114 -4.33 -0.41 8.90
N GLU A 115 -4.50 -1.70 9.16
CA GLU A 115 -3.39 -2.64 9.11
C GLU A 115 -2.98 -2.81 7.65
N ILE A 116 -1.70 -2.61 7.35
CA ILE A 116 -1.15 -2.73 5.98
C ILE A 116 -0.24 -3.94 5.83
N ALA A 117 0.23 -4.48 6.95
CA ALA A 117 0.95 -5.74 7.03
C ALA A 117 0.72 -6.39 8.38
N SER A 118 0.66 -7.71 8.40
CA SER A 118 0.61 -8.48 9.63
C SER A 118 1.08 -9.90 9.43
N LYS A 119 1.52 -10.52 10.51
CA LYS A 119 1.95 -11.92 10.52
C LYS A 119 1.15 -12.62 11.58
N LYS A 120 0.42 -13.68 11.20
CA LYS A 120 -0.39 -14.50 12.11
C LYS A 120 0.05 -15.95 12.01
N ASP A 121 0.37 -16.57 13.13
CA ASP A 121 0.83 -17.95 13.25
C ASP A 121 1.98 -18.25 12.26
N GLY A 122 2.91 -17.30 12.11
CA GLY A 122 4.02 -17.43 11.16
C GLY A 122 3.73 -16.93 9.74
N LYS A 123 2.47 -16.76 9.35
CA LYS A 123 2.07 -16.39 7.99
C LYS A 123 1.96 -14.87 7.81
N LEU A 124 2.85 -14.31 7.01
CA LEU A 124 2.86 -12.88 6.65
C LEU A 124 1.82 -12.57 5.57
N THR A 125 1.08 -11.49 5.78
CA THR A 125 0.13 -10.91 4.84
C THR A 125 0.39 -9.40 4.72
N LYS A 126 0.48 -8.88 3.49
CA LYS A 126 0.64 -7.44 3.21
C LYS A 126 -0.63 -6.89 2.57
N GLN A 127 -1.68 -6.82 3.37
CA GLN A 127 -3.02 -6.48 2.91
C GLN A 127 -3.55 -5.33 3.75
N ALA A 128 -4.12 -4.31 3.10
CA ALA A 128 -4.76 -3.19 3.76
C ALA A 128 -6.16 -3.60 4.28
N VAL A 129 -6.30 -3.83 5.58
CA VAL A 129 -7.57 -4.23 6.20
C VAL A 129 -7.80 -3.47 7.50
N PRO A 130 -9.04 -3.42 8.02
CA PRO A 130 -9.32 -2.86 9.32
C PRO A 130 -8.40 -3.47 10.38
N ALA A 131 -7.81 -2.63 11.22
CA ALA A 131 -6.91 -3.12 12.25
C ALA A 131 -7.63 -4.16 13.12
N GLY A 132 -6.96 -5.28 13.38
CA GLY A 132 -7.49 -6.39 14.18
C GLY A 132 -8.36 -7.40 13.42
N TYR A 133 -8.75 -7.15 12.16
CA TYR A 133 -9.52 -8.12 11.37
C TYR A 133 -8.76 -9.42 11.08
N ASN A 134 -7.46 -9.34 10.76
CA ASN A 134 -6.69 -10.56 10.46
C ASN A 134 -6.52 -11.47 11.71
N HIS A 135 -6.51 -10.88 12.90
CA HIS A 135 -6.03 -11.52 14.14
C HIS A 135 -7.12 -11.85 15.14
N TYR A 136 -7.90 -10.84 15.53
CA TYR A 136 -8.64 -10.85 16.78
C TYR A 136 -10.15 -10.79 16.59
N VAL A 137 -10.63 -9.99 15.63
CA VAL A 137 -12.06 -9.88 15.37
C VAL A 137 -12.57 -11.21 14.81
N GLY A 138 -13.70 -11.69 15.32
CA GLY A 138 -14.29 -12.96 14.91
C GLY A 138 -13.65 -14.21 15.53
N ASN A 139 -12.58 -14.07 16.33
CA ASN A 139 -11.96 -15.17 17.07
C ASN A 139 -12.47 -15.21 18.52
N GLU A 140 -13.18 -16.27 18.87
CA GLU A 140 -13.87 -16.44 20.16
C GLU A 140 -12.93 -16.44 21.38
N LYS A 141 -11.62 -16.62 21.18
CA LYS A 141 -10.60 -16.45 22.23
C LYS A 141 -10.54 -15.01 22.76
N TYR A 142 -10.74 -14.03 21.88
CA TYR A 142 -10.52 -12.60 22.21
C TYR A 142 -11.81 -11.84 22.50
N GLY A 143 -12.96 -12.40 22.14
CA GLY A 143 -14.23 -11.73 22.32
C GLY A 143 -15.38 -12.52 21.73
N ARG A 144 -16.52 -11.86 21.60
CA ARG A 144 -17.72 -12.42 20.99
C ARG A 144 -18.52 -11.34 20.30
N TRP A 145 -19.43 -11.78 19.44
CA TRP A 145 -20.39 -10.87 18.82
C TRP A 145 -21.57 -10.64 19.75
N GLU A 146 -21.81 -9.38 20.10
CA GLU A 146 -22.94 -8.94 20.92
C GLU A 146 -24.02 -8.33 20.04
N ASN A 147 -25.28 -8.54 20.39
CA ASN A 147 -26.41 -7.93 19.69
C ASN A 147 -27.05 -6.85 20.57
N ARG A 148 -27.10 -5.61 20.08
CA ARG A 148 -27.82 -4.52 20.73
C ARG A 148 -28.64 -3.76 19.69
N GLY A 149 -29.96 -3.82 19.82
CA GLY A 149 -30.89 -3.01 19.03
C GLY A 149 -30.82 -3.26 17.52
N GLY A 150 -30.72 -4.52 17.09
CA GLY A 150 -30.77 -4.89 15.66
C GLY A 150 -29.43 -4.78 14.92
N SER A 151 -28.33 -4.44 15.62
CA SER A 151 -26.99 -4.53 15.06
C SER A 151 -26.08 -5.38 15.94
N SER A 152 -25.33 -6.28 15.31
CA SER A 152 -24.32 -7.08 15.99
C SER A 152 -22.94 -6.44 15.87
N PHE A 153 -22.21 -6.37 16.98
CA PHE A 153 -20.86 -5.81 17.04
C PHE A 153 -19.89 -6.71 17.80
N TRP A 154 -18.60 -6.60 17.50
CA TRP A 154 -17.56 -7.35 18.19
C TRP A 154 -17.28 -6.70 19.55
N ALA A 155 -17.42 -7.48 20.62
CA ALA A 155 -17.05 -7.09 21.96
C ALA A 155 -15.85 -7.95 22.41
N PHE A 156 -14.72 -7.30 22.69
CA PHE A 156 -13.57 -7.96 23.29
C PHE A 156 -13.89 -8.34 24.74
N TYR A 157 -13.34 -9.47 25.22
CA TYR A 157 -13.40 -9.80 26.64
C TYR A 157 -12.63 -8.77 27.47
N GLY A 158 -12.94 -8.66 28.77
CA GLY A 158 -12.39 -7.61 29.64
C GLY A 158 -10.86 -7.48 29.57
N GLN A 159 -10.15 -8.62 29.55
CA GLN A 159 -8.69 -8.66 29.42
C GLN A 159 -8.15 -8.11 28.08
N TYR A 160 -9.01 -7.99 27.07
CA TYR A 160 -8.71 -7.47 25.72
C TYR A 160 -9.49 -6.19 25.40
N ALA A 161 -10.21 -5.59 26.37
CA ALA A 161 -11.05 -4.41 26.12
C ALA A 161 -10.24 -3.21 25.61
N PHE A 162 -8.95 -3.12 26.00
CA PHE A 162 -8.02 -2.09 25.55
C PHE A 162 -7.73 -2.17 24.03
N MET A 163 -7.98 -3.30 23.38
CA MET A 163 -7.71 -3.47 21.95
C MET A 163 -8.57 -2.53 21.10
N SER A 164 -9.80 -2.24 21.53
CA SER A 164 -10.65 -1.25 20.88
C SER A 164 -10.00 0.13 20.82
N SER A 165 -9.30 0.56 21.88
CA SER A 165 -8.55 1.81 21.86
C SER A 165 -7.28 1.73 21.02
N MET A 166 -6.54 0.61 21.08
CA MET A 166 -5.31 0.45 20.29
C MET A 166 -5.57 0.45 18.80
N PHE A 167 -6.64 -0.19 18.34
CA PHE A 167 -7.00 -0.19 16.93
C PHE A 167 -7.55 1.14 16.45
N ASN A 168 -7.86 2.08 17.35
CA ASN A 168 -8.36 3.41 17.02
C ASN A 168 -9.63 3.38 16.13
N MET A 169 -10.46 2.34 16.26
CA MET A 169 -11.62 2.12 15.39
C MET A 169 -12.95 2.25 16.13
N MET A 170 -13.92 2.85 15.45
CA MET A 170 -15.33 2.77 15.83
C MET A 170 -15.82 1.35 15.55
N THR A 171 -16.24 0.63 16.60
CA THR A 171 -17.10 -0.56 16.61
C THR A 171 -17.11 -1.46 15.35
N TYR A 172 -16.55 -2.66 15.45
CA TYR A 172 -16.63 -3.65 14.37
C TYR A 172 -18.03 -4.24 14.26
N ARG A 173 -18.66 -4.12 13.08
CA ARG A 173 -19.99 -4.66 12.83
C ARG A 173 -19.91 -6.07 12.23
N ARG A 174 -20.79 -6.96 12.67
CA ARG A 174 -20.85 -8.34 12.19
C ARG A 174 -21.08 -8.42 10.68
N SER A 175 -21.98 -7.61 10.13
CA SER A 175 -22.25 -7.60 8.69
C SER A 175 -21.02 -7.24 7.85
N TYR A 176 -20.17 -6.32 8.34
CA TYR A 176 -18.95 -5.92 7.63
C TYR A 176 -17.86 -6.97 7.79
N TRP A 177 -17.81 -7.62 8.95
CA TRP A 177 -16.95 -8.78 9.15
C TRP A 177 -17.33 -9.94 8.24
N ASP A 178 -18.62 -10.25 8.11
CA ASP A 178 -19.10 -11.33 7.25
C ASP A 178 -18.80 -11.03 5.77
N ASP A 179 -18.98 -9.78 5.33
CA ASP A 179 -18.60 -9.33 3.99
C ASP A 179 -17.07 -9.43 3.75
N TYR A 180 -16.25 -9.06 4.73
CA TYR A 180 -14.81 -9.27 4.67
C TYR A 180 -14.41 -10.76 4.59
N ASN A 181 -14.97 -11.57 5.49
CA ASN A 181 -14.61 -12.97 5.67
C ASN A 181 -15.12 -13.85 4.52
N ARG A 182 -16.33 -13.58 4.02
CA ARG A 182 -16.98 -14.37 2.94
C ARG A 182 -16.83 -13.75 1.56
N GLY A 183 -16.58 -12.45 1.46
CA GLY A 183 -16.46 -11.71 0.20
C GLY A 183 -15.12 -11.85 -0.52
N GLY A 184 -14.26 -12.77 -0.07
CA GLY A 184 -12.96 -13.06 -0.69
C GLY A 184 -11.86 -12.04 -0.34
N TYR A 185 -12.02 -11.30 0.76
CA TYR A 185 -10.98 -10.41 1.28
C TYR A 185 -10.09 -11.16 2.28
N TYR A 186 -10.66 -11.96 3.17
CA TYR A 186 -9.89 -12.74 4.13
C TYR A 186 -8.89 -13.69 3.44
N GLY A 187 -7.63 -13.62 3.85
CA GLY A 187 -6.54 -14.44 3.28
C GLY A 187 -6.15 -14.11 1.84
N GLY A 188 -6.75 -13.07 1.24
CA GLY A 188 -6.44 -12.59 -0.11
C GLY A 188 -5.44 -11.44 -0.14
N SER A 189 -5.23 -10.88 -1.33
CA SER A 189 -4.38 -9.69 -1.53
C SER A 189 -5.16 -8.38 -1.63
N ARG A 190 -6.50 -8.44 -1.64
CA ARG A 190 -7.37 -7.28 -1.87
C ARG A 190 -7.65 -6.53 -0.58
N GLY A 191 -7.35 -5.24 -0.52
CA GLY A 191 -7.71 -4.43 0.65
C GLY A 191 -9.22 -4.37 0.90
N TYR A 192 -9.60 -4.19 2.17
CA TYR A 192 -11.00 -4.11 2.60
C TYR A 192 -11.29 -2.76 3.27
N TYR A 193 -12.20 -1.98 2.68
CA TYR A 193 -12.54 -0.63 3.16
C TYR A 193 -13.98 -0.51 3.66
N GLY A 194 -14.64 -1.66 3.83
CA GLY A 194 -16.07 -1.77 4.13
C GLY A 194 -16.89 -2.29 2.95
N PRO A 195 -18.21 -2.47 3.15
CA PRO A 195 -19.11 -3.00 2.12
C PRO A 195 -19.15 -2.13 0.86
N ARG A 196 -19.44 -2.77 -0.27
CA ARG A 196 -19.61 -2.08 -1.57
C ARG A 196 -20.85 -1.17 -1.55
N GLY A 197 -20.79 -0.07 -2.32
CA GLY A 197 -21.96 0.79 -2.59
C GLY A 197 -22.09 2.06 -1.75
N GLY A 198 -21.10 2.38 -0.90
CA GLY A 198 -21.10 3.60 -0.08
C GLY A 198 -19.72 4.26 0.05
N SER A 199 -19.63 5.30 0.88
CA SER A 199 -18.33 5.85 1.30
C SER A 199 -17.53 4.78 2.05
N PRO A 200 -16.19 4.72 1.89
CA PRO A 200 -15.34 3.84 2.67
C PRO A 200 -15.61 3.99 4.16
N VAL A 201 -15.98 2.89 4.81
CA VAL A 201 -16.18 2.82 6.26
C VAL A 201 -14.83 2.83 6.97
N TYR A 202 -13.82 2.30 6.31
CA TYR A 202 -12.47 2.16 6.83
C TYR A 202 -11.46 2.84 5.89
N GLY A 203 -10.25 3.08 6.40
CA GLY A 203 -9.20 3.81 5.69
C GLY A 203 -9.16 5.30 6.00
N THR A 204 -8.28 6.01 5.30
CA THR A 204 -7.85 7.38 5.65
C THR A 204 -9.01 8.33 5.87
N LYS A 205 -10.03 8.32 5.00
CA LYS A 205 -11.18 9.23 5.10
C LYS A 205 -11.95 9.07 6.41
N SER A 206 -12.20 7.82 6.80
CA SER A 206 -12.90 7.49 8.05
C SER A 206 -12.00 7.77 9.25
N TYR A 207 -10.74 7.34 9.17
CA TYR A 207 -9.78 7.50 10.25
C TYR A 207 -9.51 8.96 10.60
N THR A 208 -9.30 9.86 9.62
CA THR A 208 -9.11 11.30 9.88
C THR A 208 -10.30 11.99 10.55
N SER A 209 -11.47 11.36 10.50
CA SER A 209 -12.71 11.86 11.11
C SER A 209 -12.94 11.25 12.51
N SER A 210 -12.13 10.28 12.92
CA SER A 210 -12.21 9.62 14.22
C SER A 210 -11.52 10.44 15.33
N THR A 211 -11.83 10.13 16.59
CA THR A 211 -11.19 10.77 17.74
C THR A 211 -9.67 10.62 17.74
N SER A 212 -9.15 9.46 17.33
CA SER A 212 -7.71 9.19 17.29
C SER A 212 -7.02 9.80 16.08
N GLY A 213 -7.67 9.81 14.92
CA GLY A 213 -7.06 10.27 13.67
C GLY A 213 -7.25 11.77 13.40
N LYS A 214 -8.19 12.46 14.06
CA LYS A 214 -8.41 13.91 13.84
C LYS A 214 -7.23 14.79 14.20
N SER A 215 -6.40 14.35 15.14
CA SER A 215 -5.18 15.05 15.57
C SER A 215 -3.94 14.66 14.75
N SER A 216 -4.10 13.82 13.73
CA SER A 216 -2.99 13.42 12.87
C SER A 216 -2.52 14.58 11.98
N THR A 217 -1.26 14.53 11.60
CA THR A 217 -0.63 15.49 10.69
C THR A 217 -1.38 15.53 9.38
N TRP A 218 -1.72 14.37 8.81
CA TRP A 218 -2.52 14.31 7.59
C TRP A 218 -3.91 14.91 7.76
N ALA A 219 -4.59 14.62 8.87
CA ALA A 219 -5.93 15.13 9.14
C ALA A 219 -5.96 16.68 9.16
N SER A 220 -4.94 17.30 9.78
CA SER A 220 -4.79 18.75 9.91
C SER A 220 -4.65 19.51 8.59
N LYS A 221 -4.23 18.84 7.50
CA LYS A 221 -4.03 19.50 6.20
C LYS A 221 -5.37 19.85 5.53
N PRO A 222 -5.47 20.98 4.81
CA PRO A 222 -6.68 21.33 4.08
C PRO A 222 -6.97 20.32 2.95
N ASN A 223 -8.23 20.19 2.55
CA ASN A 223 -8.63 19.27 1.47
C ASN A 223 -7.95 19.61 0.14
N THR A 224 -7.78 20.89 -0.17
CA THR A 224 -7.06 21.37 -1.37
C THR A 224 -5.63 20.85 -1.42
N PHE A 225 -4.93 20.79 -0.28
CA PHE A 225 -3.60 20.20 -0.18
C PHE A 225 -3.65 18.70 -0.45
N LYS A 226 -4.54 17.97 0.22
CA LYS A 226 -4.69 16.51 0.08
C LYS A 226 -4.97 16.11 -1.37
N ASP A 227 -5.79 16.89 -2.07
CA ASP A 227 -6.17 16.64 -3.46
C ASP A 227 -5.02 16.91 -4.44
N ARG A 228 -4.20 17.94 -4.18
CA ARG A 228 -2.96 18.17 -4.93
C ARG A 228 -1.98 17.02 -4.76
N VAL A 229 -1.78 16.56 -3.51
CA VAL A 229 -0.89 15.43 -3.22
C VAL A 229 -1.37 14.17 -3.94
N ARG A 230 -2.65 13.81 -3.80
CA ARG A 230 -3.27 12.68 -4.53
C ARG A 230 -3.04 12.76 -6.03
N SER A 231 -3.23 13.95 -6.60
CA SER A 231 -3.05 14.18 -8.04
C SER A 231 -1.59 13.99 -8.48
N LYS A 232 -0.61 14.40 -7.67
CA LYS A 232 0.82 14.21 -7.96
C LYS A 232 1.19 12.73 -7.91
N VAL A 233 0.92 12.07 -6.78
CA VAL A 233 1.33 10.67 -6.57
C VAL A 233 0.63 9.69 -7.52
N SER A 234 -0.60 9.98 -7.94
CA SER A 234 -1.33 9.20 -8.94
C SER A 234 -0.71 9.31 -10.35
N ARG A 235 -0.24 10.50 -10.75
CA ARG A 235 0.42 10.69 -12.05
C ARG A 235 1.74 9.92 -12.11
N SER A 236 2.54 9.98 -11.06
CA SER A 236 3.85 9.34 -10.99
C SER A 236 3.75 7.81 -10.92
N SER A 237 2.78 7.25 -10.17
CA SER A 237 2.53 5.81 -10.16
C SER A 237 2.11 5.28 -11.53
N SER A 238 1.29 6.03 -12.28
CA SER A 238 0.93 5.67 -13.66
C SER A 238 2.12 5.72 -14.64
N GLN A 239 3.09 6.62 -14.41
CA GLN A 239 4.30 6.71 -15.21
C GLN A 239 5.26 5.53 -14.91
N SER A 240 5.34 5.08 -13.66
CA SER A 240 6.10 3.87 -13.28
C SER A 240 5.51 2.57 -13.86
N GLY A 241 4.20 2.53 -14.11
CA GLY A 241 3.51 1.40 -14.78
C GLY A 241 3.59 1.41 -16.31
N ARG A 242 3.91 2.55 -16.94
CA ARG A 242 4.10 2.64 -18.40
C ARG A 242 5.41 2.01 -18.88
N PHE A 243 6.41 1.88 -17.99
CA PHE A 243 7.66 1.18 -18.29
C PHE A 243 7.61 -0.33 -18.04
N SER A 244 6.50 -0.89 -17.52
CA SER A 244 6.33 -2.34 -17.32
C SER A 244 5.49 -3.02 -18.40
N SER A 245 5.24 -2.37 -19.54
CA SER A 245 4.51 -2.94 -20.67
C SER A 245 5.38 -2.95 -21.94
N THR A 246 6.51 -3.64 -21.90
CA THR A 246 7.08 -4.25 -23.10
C THR A 246 6.53 -5.68 -23.21
N ARG A 247 5.20 -5.82 -23.24
CA ARG A 247 4.58 -7.03 -23.76
C ARG A 247 4.53 -6.85 -25.27
N SER A 248 5.36 -7.60 -25.98
CA SER A 248 5.42 -7.69 -27.43
C SER A 248 4.00 -7.78 -28.00
N LYS A 249 3.47 -6.66 -28.48
CA LYS A 249 2.26 -6.66 -29.30
C LYS A 249 2.69 -7.10 -30.68
N SER A 250 2.51 -8.39 -30.92
CA SER A 250 2.35 -8.93 -32.26
C SER A 250 1.27 -8.11 -32.99
N SER A 251 1.52 -7.87 -34.27
CA SER A 251 0.80 -6.98 -35.15
C SER A 251 -0.72 -7.20 -35.14
N SER A 252 -1.47 -6.16 -34.80
CA SER A 252 -2.84 -5.99 -35.27
C SER A 252 -3.06 -4.52 -35.62
N THR A 253 -3.10 -4.27 -36.92
CA THR A 253 -3.45 -3.06 -37.66
C THR A 253 -4.26 -2.03 -36.85
N VAL A 254 -3.59 -0.94 -36.45
CA VAL A 254 -4.23 0.25 -35.90
C VAL A 254 -4.61 1.16 -37.06
N ASN A 255 -5.90 1.23 -37.34
CA ASN A 255 -6.53 2.22 -38.20
C ASN A 255 -6.26 3.63 -37.64
N LYS A 256 -5.21 4.30 -38.14
CA LYS A 256 -5.00 5.73 -37.92
C LYS A 256 -5.93 6.51 -38.85
N ARG A 257 -7.02 7.06 -38.29
CA ARG A 257 -7.78 8.14 -38.91
C ARG A 257 -6.85 9.34 -39.06
N THR A 258 -6.29 9.46 -40.26
CA THR A 258 -5.45 10.59 -40.67
C THR A 258 -6.36 11.51 -41.46
N SER A 259 -6.68 12.67 -40.90
CA SER A 259 -7.42 13.74 -41.58
C SER A 259 -6.49 14.41 -42.59
N ARG A 260 -6.62 14.06 -43.88
CA ARG A 260 -6.10 14.88 -44.98
C ARG A 260 -7.05 14.88 -46.17
N SER A 261 -7.43 16.11 -46.52
CA SER A 261 -8.14 16.56 -47.71
C SER A 261 -7.62 15.94 -49.01
N SER A 262 -8.54 15.49 -49.87
CA SER A 262 -8.35 15.57 -51.31
C SER A 262 -9.71 15.66 -52.03
N SER A 263 -9.76 16.66 -52.91
CA SER A 263 -10.83 17.01 -53.82
C SER A 263 -11.00 16.03 -54.99
N ARG A 264 -12.19 16.09 -55.63
CA ARG A 264 -12.46 15.76 -57.05
C ARG A 264 -12.51 14.22 -57.27
N TYR A 265 -13.53 13.58 -57.86
CA TYR A 265 -14.35 13.84 -59.07
C TYR A 265 -15.62 12.95 -59.09
N LYS A 266 -16.47 13.22 -60.08
CA LYS A 266 -17.91 12.96 -60.24
C LYS A 266 -18.34 11.54 -60.66
N SER A 267 -19.65 11.31 -60.45
CA SER A 267 -20.60 10.50 -61.26
C SER A 267 -20.55 8.98 -61.04
N SER A 268 -21.62 8.19 -61.14
CA SER A 268 -23.08 8.37 -61.20
C SER A 268 -23.70 6.95 -61.23
N ARG A 269 -25.03 6.85 -61.01
CA ARG A 269 -25.94 5.70 -61.24
C ARG A 269 -25.96 4.64 -60.13
N SER A 270 -27.02 4.57 -59.32
CA SER A 270 -28.36 4.02 -59.62
C SER A 270 -28.36 2.50 -59.84
N THR A 271 -28.83 1.75 -58.85
CA THR A 271 -29.94 0.80 -59.01
C THR A 271 -30.62 0.51 -57.67
N ARG A 272 -31.89 0.15 -57.80
CA ARG A 272 -32.98 0.11 -56.83
C ARG A 272 -33.60 -1.28 -56.90
N SER A 273 -33.74 -1.97 -55.77
CA SER A 273 -34.71 -3.07 -55.52
C SER A 273 -34.52 -3.52 -54.06
N ARG A 274 -35.50 -3.53 -53.15
CA ARG A 274 -36.90 -4.02 -53.05
C ARG A 274 -36.96 -5.27 -52.16
N SER A 275 -37.90 -5.20 -51.21
CA SER A 275 -38.68 -6.26 -50.55
C SER A 275 -38.03 -7.22 -49.55
N GLY A 276 -38.69 -7.35 -48.39
CA GLY A 276 -38.60 -8.51 -47.49
C GLY A 276 -38.95 -8.19 -46.04
N GLY A 277 -40.25 -8.05 -45.73
CA GLY A 277 -40.75 -8.01 -44.35
C GLY A 277 -41.08 -9.39 -43.79
N PHE A 278 -41.37 -9.43 -42.49
CA PHE A 278 -42.03 -10.42 -41.60
C PHE A 278 -41.24 -10.42 -40.26
N GLY A 279 -41.79 -10.27 -39.05
CA GLY A 279 -43.16 -10.36 -38.57
C GLY A 279 -43.21 -11.34 -37.40
N LYS A 280 -43.53 -10.82 -36.19
CA LYS A 280 -43.69 -11.46 -34.87
C LYS A 280 -42.42 -11.74 -34.05
#